data_AF-A0A2T0SHD2-F1
#
_entry.id   AF-A0A2T0SHD2-F1
#
_cell.length_a   1.000
_cell.length_b   1.000
_cell.length_c   1.000
_cell.angle_alpha   90.00
_cell.angle_beta   90.00
_cell.angle_gamma   90.00
#
_symmetry.space_group_name_H-M   'P 1'
#
loop_
_entity.id
_entity.type
_entity.pdbx_description
1 polymer ?
#
loop_
_entity_poly.entity_id
_entity_poly.type
_entity_poly.pdbx_seq_one_letter_code
_entity_poly.pdbx_strand_id
1 'polypeptide(L)'
;MKNGFSLYKNHLLASQVAKRGSFAWQYGQLLTEAFYLVGVRKLFDLLEQADETGQHIELVYTPTDGVTIPVAFDIRLADETSETPAFRY
;
A
#
# COMPACT_ATOMS: atom_id res chain seq x y z
N MET A 1 12.29 4.45 -16.35
CA MET A 1 11.34 4.86 -15.30
C MET A 1 9.93 4.60 -15.78
N LYS A 2 9.16 3.82 -15.03
CA LYS A 2 7.71 3.74 -15.22
C LYS A 2 7.10 4.90 -14.43
N ASN A 3 6.09 5.57 -14.98
CA ASN A 3 5.36 6.58 -14.20
C ASN A 3 4.41 5.91 -13.19
N GLY A 4 4.00 6.65 -12.15
CA GLY A 4 3.22 6.15 -11.03
C GLY A 4 1.88 5.57 -11.45
N PHE A 5 1.26 6.10 -12.53
CA PHE A 5 0.05 5.51 -13.11
C PHE A 5 0.31 4.10 -13.68
N SER A 6 1.42 3.92 -14.40
CA SER A 6 1.78 2.61 -14.96
C SER A 6 2.14 1.61 -13.87
N LEU A 7 2.85 2.06 -12.82
CA LEU A 7 3.16 1.25 -11.64
C LEU A 7 1.88 0.81 -10.94
N TYR A 8 0.98 1.75 -10.66
CA TYR A 8 -0.33 1.47 -10.07
C TYR A 8 -1.11 0.42 -10.87
N LYS A 9 -1.25 0.62 -12.17
CA LYS A 9 -1.96 -0.31 -13.06
C LYS A 9 -1.31 -1.69 -13.05
N ASN A 10 0.02 -1.78 -13.08
CA ASN A 10 0.73 -3.06 -13.06
C ASN A 10 0.46 -3.83 -11.76
N HIS A 11 0.50 -3.15 -10.60
CA HIS A 11 0.19 -3.79 -9.32
C HIS A 11 -1.28 -4.23 -9.23
N LEU A 12 -2.23 -3.44 -9.74
CA LEU A 12 -3.63 -3.85 -9.79
C LEU A 12 -3.85 -5.07 -10.69
N LEU A 13 -3.26 -5.09 -11.88
CA LEU A 13 -3.34 -6.26 -12.77
C LEU A 13 -2.72 -7.50 -12.14
N ALA A 14 -1.55 -7.36 -11.49
CA ALA A 14 -0.93 -8.45 -10.76
C ALA A 14 -1.83 -8.97 -9.63
N SER A 15 -2.50 -8.08 -8.89
CA SER A 15 -3.42 -8.46 -7.80
C SER A 15 -4.65 -9.23 -8.28
N GLN A 16 -5.16 -8.94 -9.48
CA GLN A 16 -6.37 -9.56 -10.03
C GLN A 16 -6.16 -11.03 -10.38
N VAL A 17 -4.95 -11.38 -10.83
CA VAL A 17 -4.58 -12.76 -11.18
C VAL A 17 -3.91 -13.50 -10.02
N ALA A 18 -3.57 -12.79 -8.94
CA ALA A 18 -2.92 -13.36 -7.78
C ALA A 18 -3.89 -14.17 -6.90
N LYS A 19 -3.37 -15.21 -6.24
CA LYS A 19 -4.13 -15.97 -5.24
C LYS A 19 -4.57 -15.05 -4.11
N ARG A 20 -5.84 -15.16 -3.71
CA ARG A 20 -6.38 -14.43 -2.53
C ARG A 20 -5.48 -14.65 -1.31
N GLY A 21 -5.13 -13.56 -0.63
CA GLY A 21 -4.25 -13.56 0.54
C GLY A 21 -2.76 -13.59 0.23
N SER A 22 -2.33 -13.69 -1.04
CA SER A 22 -0.93 -13.47 -1.40
C SER A 22 -0.53 -11.99 -1.26
N PHE A 23 0.77 -11.73 -1.15
CA PHE A 23 1.29 -10.36 -1.09
C PHE A 23 0.79 -9.50 -2.25
N ALA A 24 0.89 -9.98 -3.50
CA ALA A 24 0.43 -9.23 -4.67
C ALA A 24 -1.08 -8.92 -4.62
N TRP A 25 -1.89 -9.85 -4.11
CA TRP A 25 -3.32 -9.63 -3.91
C TRP A 25 -3.58 -8.56 -2.85
N GLN A 26 -2.95 -8.68 -1.68
CA GLN A 26 -3.09 -7.72 -0.56
C GLN A 26 -2.60 -6.33 -0.95
N TYR A 27 -1.46 -6.26 -1.64
CA TYR A 27 -0.87 -5.00 -2.07
C TYR A 27 -1.77 -4.27 -3.06
N GLY A 28 -2.44 -4.97 -3.99
CA GLY A 28 -3.44 -4.34 -4.86
C GLY A 28 -4.66 -3.80 -4.11
N GLN A 29 -5.12 -4.49 -3.05
CA GLN A 29 -6.18 -3.95 -2.19
C GLN A 29 -5.70 -2.69 -1.46
N LEU A 30 -4.48 -2.73 -0.90
CA LEU A 30 -3.86 -1.60 -0.22
C LEU A 30 -3.74 -0.38 -1.15
N LEU A 31 -3.26 -0.56 -2.38
CA LEU A 31 -3.16 0.54 -3.34
C LEU A 31 -4.53 1.10 -3.75
N THR A 32 -5.56 0.25 -3.76
CA THR A 32 -6.94 0.70 -3.99
C THR A 32 -7.43 1.57 -2.83
N GLU A 33 -7.19 1.15 -1.59
CA GLU A 33 -7.50 1.93 -0.39
C GLU A 33 -6.73 3.26 -0.37
N ALA A 34 -5.42 3.21 -0.63
CA ALA A 34 -4.55 4.37 -0.72
C ALA A 34 -5.03 5.39 -1.77
N PHE A 35 -5.54 4.92 -2.91
CA PHE A 35 -6.11 5.79 -3.95
C PHE A 35 -7.29 6.60 -3.42
N TYR A 36 -8.20 5.98 -2.68
CA TYR A 36 -9.33 6.69 -2.07
C TYR A 36 -8.92 7.57 -0.89
N LEU A 37 -7.83 7.22 -0.19
CA LEU A 37 -7.35 7.93 0.98
C LEU A 37 -6.59 9.22 0.65
N VAL A 38 -5.59 9.14 -0.24
CA VAL A 38 -4.68 10.26 -0.51
C VAL A 38 -4.78 10.82 -1.94
N GLY A 39 -5.56 10.17 -2.79
CA GLY A 39 -5.75 10.55 -4.18
C GLY A 39 -4.54 10.25 -5.07
N VAL A 40 -4.73 10.59 -6.35
CA VAL A 40 -3.84 10.20 -7.46
C VAL A 40 -2.41 10.71 -7.29
N ARG A 41 -2.26 12.01 -7.00
CA ARG A 41 -0.95 12.67 -7.06
C ARG A 41 0.01 12.07 -6.02
N LYS A 42 -0.39 12.08 -4.75
CA LYS A 42 0.46 11.58 -3.65
C LYS A 42 0.78 10.09 -3.84
N LEU A 43 -0.21 9.28 -4.21
CA LEU A 43 -0.01 7.86 -4.44
C LEU A 43 0.99 7.58 -5.57
N PHE A 44 0.85 8.28 -6.71
CA PHE A 44 1.70 8.04 -7.86
C PHE A 44 3.12 8.52 -7.63
N ASP A 45 3.31 9.69 -7.00
CA ASP A 45 4.63 10.20 -6.61
C ASP A 45 5.33 9.22 -5.64
N LEU A 46 4.59 8.62 -4.70
CA LEU A 46 5.13 7.61 -3.78
C LEU A 46 5.42 6.27 -4.46
N LEU A 47 4.62 5.85 -5.43
CA LEU A 47 4.89 4.64 -6.21
C LEU A 47 6.17 4.76 -7.04
N GLU A 48 6.41 5.94 -7.63
CA GLU A 48 7.65 6.21 -8.36
C GLU A 48 8.86 6.15 -7.43
N GLN A 49 8.77 6.78 -6.25
CA GLN A 49 9.82 6.68 -5.24
C GLN A 49 10.05 5.24 -4.78
N ALA A 50 8.99 4.48 -4.54
CA ALA A 50 9.06 3.08 -4.14
C ALA A 50 9.79 2.20 -5.20
N ASP A 51 9.52 2.42 -6.50
CA ASP A 51 10.19 1.72 -7.60
C ASP A 51 11.69 2.09 -7.68
N GLU A 52 12.04 3.36 -7.39
CA GLU A 52 13.42 3.84 -7.37
C GLU A 52 14.22 3.31 -6.17
N THR A 53 13.59 3.19 -5.01
CA THR A 53 14.26 2.79 -3.75
C THR A 53 14.14 1.30 -3.44
N GLY A 54 13.32 0.56 -4.19
CA GLY A 54 13.04 -0.86 -3.91
C GLY A 54 12.17 -1.07 -2.67
N GLN A 55 11.37 -0.06 -2.31
CA GLN A 55 10.45 -0.09 -1.16
C GLN A 55 9.02 -0.42 -1.61
N HIS A 56 8.10 -0.55 -0.66
CA HIS A 56 6.66 -0.65 -0.92
C HIS A 56 5.87 0.40 -0.14
N ILE A 57 4.62 0.61 -0.53
CA ILE A 57 3.71 1.53 0.17
C ILE A 57 2.98 0.80 1.29
N GLU A 58 2.88 1.44 2.45
CA GLU A 58 2.05 1.01 3.56
C GLU A 58 1.04 2.08 3.98
N LEU A 59 -0.07 1.64 4.57
CA LEU A 59 -1.04 2.51 5.21
C LEU A 59 -0.53 2.92 6.60
N VAL A 60 -0.73 4.20 6.92
CA VAL A 60 -0.47 4.77 8.24
C VAL A 60 -1.79 4.82 8.99
N TYR A 61 -1.81 4.18 10.15
CA TYR A 61 -2.99 4.06 10.99
C TYR A 61 -2.93 4.99 12.19
N THR A 62 -4.09 5.48 12.62
CA THR A 62 -4.21 6.20 13.89
C THR A 62 -3.69 5.33 15.03
N PRO A 63 -2.96 5.90 16.02
CA PRO A 63 -2.58 5.18 17.22
C PRO A 63 -3.82 4.55 17.88
N THR A 64 -3.74 3.27 18.22
CA THR A 64 -4.82 2.60 18.94
C THR A 64 -4.61 2.77 20.44
N ASP A 65 -5.71 3.02 21.15
CA ASP A 65 -5.80 2.97 22.61
C ASP A 65 -6.22 1.58 23.12
N GLY A 66 -6.34 0.59 22.21
CA GLY A 66 -6.81 -0.76 22.51
C GLY A 66 -8.33 -0.90 22.57
N VAL A 67 -9.08 0.19 22.37
CA VAL A 67 -10.55 0.22 22.39
C VAL A 67 -11.11 0.61 21.02
N THR A 68 -10.39 1.48 20.31
CA THR A 68 -10.76 1.98 18.99
C THR A 68 -10.10 1.18 17.87
N ILE A 69 -10.89 0.89 16.83
CA ILE A 69 -10.39 0.27 15.60
C ILE A 69 -9.49 1.31 14.90
N PRO A 70 -8.22 0.96 14.62
CA PRO A 70 -7.31 1.87 13.94
C PRO A 70 -7.83 2.21 12.54
N VAL A 71 -7.83 3.50 12.20
CA VAL A 71 -8.27 3.99 10.88
C VAL A 71 -7.05 4.44 10.10
N ALA A 72 -6.93 4.00 8.84
CA ALA A 72 -5.89 4.50 7.95
C ALA A 72 -6.16 5.98 7.63
N PHE A 73 -5.15 6.84 7.81
CA PHE A 73 -5.25 8.27 7.54
C PHE A 73 -4.21 8.80 6.56
N ASP A 74 -3.14 8.03 6.30
CA ASP A 74 -2.15 8.39 5.30
C ASP A 74 -1.45 7.15 4.70
N ILE A 75 -0.49 7.36 3.81
CA ILE A 75 0.44 6.36 3.30
C ILE A 75 1.90 6.78 3.46
N ARG A 76 2.80 5.81 3.53
CA ARG A 76 4.25 6.01 3.59
C ARG A 76 5.00 4.92 2.83
N LEU A 77 6.29 5.16 2.54
CA LEU A 77 7.22 4.11 2.13
C LEU A 77 7.57 3.25 3.34
N ALA A 78 7.68 1.96 3.10
CA ALA A 78 8.15 0.98 4.06
C ALA A 78 9.27 0.15 3.45
N ASP A 79 10.28 -0.13 4.28
CA ASP A 79 11.33 -1.05 3.92
C ASP A 79 10.80 -2.48 3.96
N GLU A 80 11.34 -3.35 3.10
CA GLU A 80 11.04 -4.79 3.05
C GLU A 80 11.27 -5.52 4.39
N THR A 81 11.90 -4.86 5.37
CA THR A 81 12.24 -5.39 6.70
C THR A 81 11.37 -4.90 7.86
N SER A 82 10.33 -4.10 7.60
CA SER A 82 9.40 -3.72 8.66
C SER A 82 8.37 -4.82 8.87
N GLU A 83 8.49 -5.51 10.01
CA GLU A 83 7.59 -6.59 10.46
C GLU A 83 6.13 -6.27 10.13
N THR A 84 5.51 -7.18 9.38
CA THR A 84 4.07 -7.27 9.12
C THR A 84 3.28 -6.81 10.35
N PRO A 85 2.39 -5.81 10.27
CA PRO A 85 1.45 -5.58 11.35
C PRO A 85 0.63 -6.87 11.48
N ALA A 86 0.83 -7.57 12.59
CA ALA A 86 0.12 -8.79 12.89
C ALA A 86 -1.38 -8.44 12.97
N PHE A 87 -2.13 -8.72 11.91
CA PHE A 87 -3.58 -8.81 11.98
C PHE A 87 -3.91 -10.00 12.88
N ARG A 88 -3.96 -9.76 14.19
CA ARG A 88 -4.53 -10.70 15.16
C ARG A 88 -6.04 -10.49 15.14
N TYR A 89 -6.74 -11.45 14.51
CA TYR A 89 -8.17 -11.66 14.70
C TYR A 89 -8.46 -12.18 16.11
#